data_AF-A0A2M7TVI3-F1
#
_entry.id   AF-A0A2M7TVI3-F1
#
_cell.length_a   1.000
_cell.length_b   1.000
_cell.length_c   1.000
_cell.angle_alpha   90.00
_cell.angle_beta   90.00
_cell.angle_gamma   90.00
#
_symmetry.space_group_name_H-M   'P 1'
#
loop_
_entity.id
_entity.type
_entity.pdbx_description
1 polymer ?
#
loop_
_entity_poly.entity_id
_entity_poly.type
_entity_poly.pdbx_seq_one_letter_code
_entity_poly.pdbx_strand_id
1 'polypeptide(L)'
;MYKRTFHPTTIFLICFLLQGCESKPDQPYTKVTAVYPNQQKKVVEIHTSGDADGQLLRREIYSLKGELISVEDVPNQSLSEYRYYPNHRKMSVQVLKDQKPDGTWRRWYENGTLAVEMNYENGKNHGTWKYWDKNGKLTRQIEYWDGAIRWEQSYQ
;
A
#
# COMPACT_ATOMS: atom_id res chain seq x y z
N MET A 1 -22.35 41.89 -72.50
CA MET A 1 -21.79 40.61 -72.03
C MET A 1 -22.63 40.07 -70.89
N TYR A 2 -22.74 38.76 -70.81
CA TYR A 2 -23.90 37.97 -70.36
C TYR A 2 -24.13 37.96 -68.83
N LYS A 3 -25.40 37.96 -68.42
CA LYS A 3 -25.90 37.61 -67.07
C LYS A 3 -25.69 36.12 -66.79
N ARG A 4 -25.53 35.72 -65.53
CA ARG A 4 -26.34 34.66 -64.87
C ARG A 4 -25.89 34.38 -63.43
N THR A 5 -26.85 34.53 -62.52
CA THR A 5 -26.92 33.94 -61.18
C THR A 5 -27.09 32.42 -61.24
N PHE A 6 -26.47 31.67 -60.32
CA PHE A 6 -26.93 30.33 -59.93
C PHE A 6 -26.48 30.02 -58.49
N HIS A 7 -27.44 29.66 -57.63
CA HIS A 7 -27.24 28.79 -56.46
C HIS A 7 -27.58 27.35 -56.88
N PRO A 8 -26.92 26.34 -56.30
CA PRO A 8 -27.68 25.20 -55.83
C PRO A 8 -27.18 24.62 -54.48
N THR A 9 -28.15 24.06 -53.77
CA THR A 9 -28.11 23.18 -52.60
C THR A 9 -27.61 21.77 -52.91
N THR A 10 -26.80 21.17 -52.02
CA THR A 10 -26.65 19.70 -51.82
C THR A 10 -26.09 19.48 -50.39
N ILE A 11 -26.85 19.04 -49.39
CA ILE A 11 -27.27 17.66 -49.02
C ILE A 11 -26.10 16.69 -48.71
N PHE A 12 -26.00 16.40 -47.40
CA PHE A 12 -25.58 15.17 -46.71
C PHE A 12 -24.19 14.55 -47.00
N LEU A 13 -23.34 14.60 -45.97
CA LEU A 13 -22.72 13.36 -45.48
C LEU A 13 -22.92 13.25 -43.97
N ILE A 14 -23.82 12.36 -43.58
CA ILE A 14 -23.83 11.73 -42.27
C ILE A 14 -22.51 10.98 -42.14
N CYS A 15 -21.66 11.36 -41.19
CA CYS A 15 -20.73 10.42 -40.57
C CYS A 15 -21.28 10.05 -39.20
N PHE A 16 -21.87 8.86 -39.17
CA PHE A 16 -22.15 8.06 -37.98
C PHE A 16 -20.88 7.87 -37.15
N LEU A 17 -21.05 7.88 -35.83
CA LEU A 17 -20.28 7.14 -34.81
C LEU A 17 -18.75 7.32 -34.90
N LEU A 18 -18.09 7.91 -33.93
CA LEU A 18 -18.00 7.35 -32.58
C LEU A 18 -17.81 8.54 -31.63
N GLN A 19 -18.80 8.83 -30.78
CA GLN A 19 -18.41 9.19 -29.42
C GLN A 19 -17.76 7.92 -28.87
N GLY A 20 -16.47 7.75 -29.16
CA GLY A 20 -15.63 6.89 -28.37
C GLY A 20 -15.86 7.38 -26.95
N CYS A 21 -16.54 6.54 -26.17
CA CYS A 21 -16.52 6.66 -24.73
C CYS A 21 -15.03 6.63 -24.39
N GLU A 22 -14.44 7.82 -24.21
CA GLU A 22 -13.10 7.93 -23.67
C GLU A 22 -13.24 7.40 -22.25
N SER A 23 -13.07 6.08 -22.10
CA SER A 23 -12.90 5.43 -20.81
C SER A 23 -11.76 6.18 -20.17
N LYS A 24 -12.08 7.02 -19.17
CA LYS A 24 -11.08 7.73 -18.39
C LYS A 24 -9.98 6.73 -18.04
N PRO A 25 -8.70 7.05 -18.26
CA PRO A 25 -7.62 6.13 -17.95
C PRO A 25 -7.82 5.65 -16.51
N ASP A 26 -7.76 4.33 -16.31
CA ASP A 26 -8.07 3.63 -15.06
C ASP A 26 -7.46 4.37 -13.86
N GLN A 27 -8.25 5.23 -13.24
CA GLN A 27 -7.83 5.94 -12.04
C GLN A 27 -8.06 5.00 -10.86
N PRO A 28 -7.12 4.98 -9.88
CA PRO A 28 -7.30 4.17 -8.70
C PRO A 28 -8.67 4.43 -8.05
N TYR A 29 -9.44 3.36 -7.89
CA TYR A 29 -10.80 3.41 -7.36
C TYR A 29 -10.79 3.17 -5.86
N THR A 30 -11.42 4.07 -5.09
CA THR A 30 -11.52 3.96 -3.64
C THR A 30 -12.88 3.42 -3.22
N LYS A 31 -12.88 2.39 -2.38
CA LYS A 31 -14.08 1.73 -1.85
C LYS A 31 -14.03 1.70 -0.32
N VAL A 32 -15.05 2.25 0.34
CA VAL A 32 -15.23 2.05 1.79
C VAL A 32 -15.95 0.73 2.01
N THR A 33 -15.29 -0.24 2.61
CA THR A 33 -15.83 -1.61 2.79
C THR A 33 -16.38 -1.85 4.20
N ALA A 34 -15.99 -1.03 5.18
CA ALA A 34 -16.55 -1.07 6.52
C ALA A 34 -16.62 0.32 7.15
N VAL A 35 -17.68 0.55 7.93
CA VAL A 35 -17.92 1.74 8.74
C VAL A 35 -18.29 1.35 10.16
N TYR A 36 -17.95 2.19 11.13
CA TYR A 36 -18.39 2.07 12.51
C TYR A 36 -19.84 2.57 12.68
N PRO A 37 -20.53 2.22 13.79
CA PRO A 37 -21.88 2.72 14.07
C PRO A 37 -21.98 4.26 14.12
N ASN A 38 -20.87 4.94 14.47
CA ASN A 38 -20.78 6.40 14.46
C ASN A 38 -20.53 7.00 13.05
N GLN A 39 -20.71 6.22 11.98
CA GLN A 39 -20.49 6.58 10.58
C GLN A 39 -19.04 6.87 10.18
N GLN A 40 -18.07 6.75 11.10
CA GLN A 40 -16.67 6.87 10.73
C GLN A 40 -16.20 5.65 9.92
N LYS A 41 -15.31 5.90 8.96
CA LYS A 41 -14.70 4.85 8.14
C LYS A 41 -13.90 3.91 9.05
N LYS A 42 -14.00 2.60 8.79
CA LYS A 42 -13.23 1.55 9.47
C LYS A 42 -12.21 0.92 8.53
N VAL A 43 -12.65 0.58 7.31
CA VAL A 43 -11.80 -0.01 6.28
C VAL A 43 -12.04 0.70 4.95
N VAL A 44 -10.95 1.12 4.33
CA VAL A 44 -10.92 1.72 2.98
C VAL A 44 -9.98 0.90 2.12
N GLU A 45 -10.42 0.53 0.92
CA GLU A 45 -9.62 -0.20 -0.04
C GLU A 45 -9.47 0.62 -1.33
N ILE A 46 -8.27 0.62 -1.88
CA ILE A 46 -7.90 1.32 -3.10
C ILE A 46 -7.49 0.26 -4.12
N HIS A 47 -8.16 0.27 -5.26
CA HIS A 47 -7.99 -0.70 -6.35
C HIS A 47 -7.43 0.00 -7.60
N THR A 48 -6.87 -0.75 -8.54
CA THR A 48 -6.37 -0.21 -9.83
C THR A 48 -7.47 0.43 -10.66
N SER A 49 -8.66 -0.16 -10.66
CA SER A 49 -9.86 0.25 -11.41
C SER A 49 -11.10 -0.08 -10.59
N GLY A 50 -12.26 0.47 -11.00
CA GLY A 50 -13.54 0.24 -10.33
C GLY A 50 -14.36 -0.94 -10.87
N ASP A 51 -13.85 -1.62 -11.89
CA ASP A 51 -14.48 -2.79 -12.51
C ASP A 51 -14.16 -4.08 -11.74
N ALA A 52 -14.65 -5.22 -12.22
CA ALA A 52 -14.45 -6.52 -11.59
C ALA A 52 -12.98 -6.98 -11.60
N ASP A 53 -12.16 -6.42 -12.49
CA ASP A 53 -10.76 -6.77 -12.68
C ASP A 53 -9.80 -5.90 -11.84
N GLY A 54 -10.33 -4.89 -11.15
CA GLY A 54 -9.56 -4.00 -10.29
C GLY A 54 -8.81 -4.74 -9.18
N GLN A 55 -7.48 -4.73 -9.24
CA GLN A 55 -6.62 -5.36 -8.24
C GLN A 55 -6.47 -4.46 -7.02
N LEU A 56 -6.48 -5.04 -5.83
CA LEU A 56 -6.23 -4.31 -4.58
C LEU A 56 -4.80 -3.78 -4.57
N LEU A 57 -4.65 -2.46 -4.47
CA LEU A 57 -3.35 -1.79 -4.32
C LEU A 57 -3.02 -1.52 -2.86
N ARG A 58 -4.02 -1.05 -2.12
CA ARG A 58 -3.86 -0.62 -0.73
C ARG A 58 -5.13 -0.85 0.06
N ARG A 59 -4.99 -1.30 1.31
CA ARG A 59 -6.04 -1.27 2.32
C ARG A 59 -5.60 -0.41 3.50
N GLU A 60 -6.47 0.49 3.93
CA GLU A 60 -6.27 1.37 5.07
C GLU A 60 -7.29 1.02 6.15
N ILE A 61 -6.82 0.88 7.38
CA ILE A 61 -7.64 0.57 8.56
C ILE A 61 -7.58 1.74 9.52
N TYR A 62 -8.75 2.16 9.99
CA TYR A 62 -8.93 3.34 10.84
C TYR A 62 -9.53 2.97 12.20
N SER A 63 -9.21 3.76 13.22
CA SER A 63 -9.79 3.66 14.57
C SER A 63 -11.21 4.25 14.63
N LEU A 64 -11.92 4.00 15.73
CA LEU A 64 -13.23 4.60 16.06
C LEU A 64 -13.21 6.14 16.19
N LYS A 65 -12.01 6.75 16.19
CA LYS A 65 -11.80 8.20 16.19
C LYS A 65 -11.40 8.75 14.81
N GLY A 66 -11.22 7.87 13.82
CA GLY A 66 -10.81 8.23 12.47
C GLY A 66 -9.29 8.31 12.26
N GLU A 67 -8.50 7.82 13.22
CA GLU A 67 -7.02 7.80 13.12
C GLU A 67 -6.58 6.59 12.30
N LEU A 68 -5.61 6.76 11.40
CA LEU A 68 -5.05 5.66 10.61
C LEU A 68 -4.21 4.75 11.52
N ILE A 69 -4.58 3.47 11.61
CA ILE A 69 -3.91 2.49 12.48
C ILE A 69 -3.05 1.50 11.71
N SER A 70 -3.46 1.13 10.50
CA SER A 70 -2.75 0.16 9.67
C SER A 70 -2.92 0.45 8.19
N VAL A 71 -1.89 0.14 7.41
CA VAL A 71 -1.90 0.17 5.95
C VAL A 71 -1.34 -1.15 5.44
N GLU A 72 -2.01 -1.75 4.48
CA GLU A 72 -1.58 -2.94 3.76
C GLU A 72 -1.40 -2.54 2.29
N ASP A 73 -0.16 -2.53 1.80
CA ASP A 73 0.16 -2.29 0.39
C ASP A 73 0.46 -3.63 -0.30
N VAL A 74 -0.08 -3.87 -1.50
CA VAL A 74 0.04 -5.16 -2.20
C VAL A 74 0.77 -5.05 -3.56
N PRO A 75 2.04 -4.60 -3.60
CA PRO A 75 2.80 -4.61 -4.84
C PRO A 75 3.17 -6.04 -5.27
N ASN A 76 2.82 -6.42 -6.51
CA ASN A 76 3.35 -7.63 -7.17
C ASN A 76 3.31 -8.91 -6.29
N GLN A 77 2.16 -9.19 -5.67
CA GLN A 77 1.93 -10.36 -4.78
C GLN A 77 2.73 -10.36 -3.46
N SER A 78 3.45 -9.28 -3.14
CA SER A 78 4.04 -9.08 -1.82
C SER A 78 3.18 -8.10 -1.02
N LEU A 79 2.91 -8.42 0.24
CA LEU A 79 2.09 -7.61 1.13
C LEU A 79 3.01 -6.88 2.11
N SER A 80 3.05 -5.55 2.03
CA SER A 80 3.70 -4.70 3.02
C SER A 80 2.67 -4.17 4.02
N GLU A 81 2.75 -4.62 5.27
CA GLU A 81 1.87 -4.14 6.35
C GLU A 81 2.63 -3.11 7.20
N TYR A 82 2.04 -1.93 7.34
CA TYR A 82 2.51 -0.82 8.17
C TYR A 82 1.54 -0.60 9.31
N ARG A 83 2.05 -0.43 10.53
CA ARG A 83 1.23 -0.03 11.68
C ARG A 83 1.70 1.31 12.21
N TYR A 84 0.77 2.05 12.81
CA TYR A 84 1.00 3.40 13.29
C TYR A 84 0.63 3.54 14.77
N TYR A 85 1.37 4.40 15.46
CA TYR A 85 1.00 4.89 16.77
C TYR A 85 -0.16 5.89 16.67
N PRO A 86 -0.88 6.18 17.78
CA PRO A 86 -1.91 7.22 17.81
C PRO A 86 -1.39 8.61 17.39
N ASN A 87 -0.09 8.88 17.57
CA ASN A 87 0.56 10.10 17.10
C ASN A 87 0.92 10.09 15.59
N HIS A 88 0.40 9.11 14.83
CA HIS A 88 0.61 8.88 13.41
C HIS A 88 2.06 8.55 13.00
N ARG A 89 2.96 8.31 13.95
CA ARG A 89 4.31 7.83 13.63
C ARG A 89 4.26 6.33 13.35
N LYS A 90 5.12 5.89 12.43
CA LYS A 90 5.25 4.47 12.07
C LYS A 90 5.71 3.67 13.29
N MET A 91 4.92 2.67 13.66
CA MET A 91 5.19 1.73 14.74
C MET A 91 5.96 0.53 14.22
N SER A 92 5.53 -0.05 13.11
CA SER A 92 6.19 -1.20 12.50
C SER A 92 5.94 -1.28 11.00
N VAL A 93 6.80 -2.01 10.32
CA VAL A 93 6.60 -2.47 8.95
C VAL A 93 7.02 -3.93 8.86
N GLN A 94 6.24 -4.71 8.13
CA GLN A 94 6.58 -6.08 7.78
C GLN A 94 6.25 -6.34 6.32
N VAL A 95 7.05 -7.20 5.70
CA VAL A 95 6.80 -7.69 4.35
C VAL A 95 6.43 -9.16 4.45
N LEU A 96 5.36 -9.52 3.77
CA LEU A 96 4.82 -10.87 3.68
C LEU A 96 4.87 -11.31 2.23
N LYS A 97 5.31 -12.54 2.01
CA LYS A 97 5.23 -13.25 0.73
C LYS A 97 4.58 -14.59 1.00
N ASP A 98 3.54 -14.95 0.23
CA ASP A 98 2.76 -16.18 0.44
C ASP A 98 2.28 -16.35 1.90
N GLN A 99 1.81 -15.24 2.51
CA GLN A 99 1.35 -15.16 3.90
C GLN A 99 2.43 -15.45 4.96
N LYS A 100 3.71 -15.47 4.59
CA LYS A 100 4.84 -15.68 5.49
C LYS A 100 5.73 -14.44 5.53
N PRO A 101 6.34 -14.10 6.68
CA PRO A 101 7.34 -13.05 6.76
C PRO A 101 8.49 -13.29 5.78
N ASP A 102 8.78 -12.31 4.94
CA ASP A 102 9.83 -12.41 3.92
C ASP A 102 10.47 -11.02 3.73
N GLY A 103 11.75 -10.90 4.05
CA GLY A 103 12.47 -9.64 4.10
C GLY A 103 12.57 -9.03 5.50
N THR A 104 12.78 -7.72 5.55
CA THR A 104 13.07 -7.02 6.82
C THR A 104 11.80 -6.58 7.53
N TRP A 105 11.61 -7.09 8.74
CA TRP A 105 10.68 -6.55 9.72
C TRP A 105 11.35 -5.46 10.54
N ARG A 106 10.68 -4.33 10.73
CA ARG A 106 11.17 -3.25 11.61
C ARG A 106 10.09 -2.79 12.55
N ARG A 107 10.51 -2.41 13.76
CA ARG A 107 9.68 -1.73 14.75
C ARG A 107 10.43 -0.54 15.31
N TRP A 108 9.71 0.56 15.52
CA TRP A 108 10.21 1.78 16.13
C TRP A 108 9.53 2.01 17.47
N TYR A 109 10.21 2.73 18.35
CA TYR A 109 9.61 3.36 19.52
C TYR A 109 8.76 4.57 19.10
N GLU A 110 7.88 5.03 19.98
CA GLU A 110 6.99 6.18 19.71
C GLU A 110 7.77 7.50 19.50
N ASN A 111 9.00 7.60 20.01
CA ASN A 111 9.90 8.72 19.75
C ASN A 111 10.56 8.66 18.35
N GLY A 112 10.32 7.60 17.58
CA GLY A 112 10.86 7.38 16.23
C GLY A 112 12.19 6.64 16.20
N THR A 113 12.79 6.32 17.34
CA THR A 113 14.01 5.51 17.43
C THR A 113 13.71 4.09 16.97
N LEU A 114 14.56 3.50 16.13
CA LEU A 114 14.43 2.09 15.73
C LEU A 114 14.59 1.22 16.98
N ALA A 115 13.62 0.35 17.26
CA ALA A 115 13.64 -0.54 18.41
C ALA A 115 14.20 -1.91 18.03
N VAL A 116 13.76 -2.43 16.88
CA VAL A 116 14.11 -3.76 16.41
C VAL A 116 14.13 -3.81 14.89
N GLU A 117 15.09 -4.54 14.33
CA GLU A 117 15.19 -4.91 12.93
C GLU A 117 15.45 -6.42 12.88
N MET A 118 14.58 -7.16 12.22
CA MET A 118 14.67 -8.61 12.05
C MET A 118 14.60 -8.92 10.57
N ASN A 119 15.34 -9.92 10.14
CA ASN A 119 15.33 -10.38 8.76
C ASN A 119 14.76 -11.80 8.71
N TYR A 120 13.89 -12.01 7.72
CA TYR A 120 13.20 -13.26 7.48
C TYR A 120 13.40 -13.71 6.03
N GLU A 121 13.41 -15.01 5.81
CA GLU A 121 13.37 -15.63 4.49
C GLU A 121 12.40 -16.80 4.54
N ASN A 122 11.37 -16.79 3.68
CA ASN A 122 10.33 -17.83 3.62
C ASN A 122 9.69 -18.17 4.99
N GLY A 123 9.50 -17.16 5.84
CA GLY A 123 8.93 -17.28 7.17
C GLY A 123 9.88 -17.74 8.27
N LYS A 124 11.17 -17.96 7.97
CA LYS A 124 12.20 -18.32 8.95
C LYS A 124 13.11 -17.14 9.24
N ASN A 125 13.64 -17.06 10.46
CA ASN A 125 14.66 -16.07 10.80
C ASN A 125 15.90 -16.30 9.92
N HIS A 126 16.36 -15.28 9.22
CA HIS A 126 17.55 -15.36 8.37
C HIS A 126 18.30 -14.03 8.39
N GLY A 127 19.62 -14.07 8.55
CA GLY A 127 20.47 -12.88 8.61
C GLY A 127 20.45 -12.22 9.99
N THR A 128 20.90 -10.98 10.02
CA THR A 128 21.14 -10.27 11.27
C THR A 128 19.86 -9.69 11.86
N TRP A 129 19.64 -9.96 13.14
CA TRP A 129 18.64 -9.31 13.98
C TRP A 129 19.33 -8.32 14.92
N LYS A 130 18.76 -7.14 15.07
CA LYS A 130 19.32 -6.05 15.88
C LYS A 130 18.24 -5.45 16.77
N TYR A 131 18.66 -5.09 17.98
CA TYR A 131 17.82 -4.48 19.01
C TYR A 131 18.50 -3.24 19.54
N TRP A 132 17.74 -2.17 19.71
CA TRP A 132 18.23 -0.91 20.26
C TRP A 132 17.35 -0.48 21.42
N ASP A 133 17.91 0.34 22.31
CA ASP A 133 17.13 1.01 23.36
C ASP A 133 16.43 2.28 22.83
N LYS A 134 15.65 2.94 23.70
CA LYS A 134 14.92 4.17 23.35
C LYS A 134 15.82 5.35 22.94
N ASN A 135 17.10 5.31 23.28
CA ASN A 135 18.10 6.33 22.95
C ASN A 135 18.84 6.00 21.64
N GLY A 136 18.57 4.84 21.03
CA GLY A 136 19.19 4.38 19.79
C GLY A 136 20.50 3.64 20.01
N LYS A 137 20.82 3.26 21.26
CA LYS A 137 21.99 2.44 21.55
C LYS A 137 21.68 0.99 21.20
N LEU A 138 22.51 0.36 20.36
CA LEU A 138 22.42 -1.07 20.07
C LEU A 138 22.64 -1.85 21.37
N THR A 139 21.70 -2.71 21.74
CA THR A 139 21.75 -3.50 22.97
C THR A 139 21.97 -4.99 22.69
N ARG A 140 21.56 -5.47 21.51
CA ARG A 140 21.72 -6.87 21.13
C ARG A 140 21.78 -7.05 19.62
N GLN A 141 22.57 -8.02 19.19
CA GLN A 141 22.63 -8.50 17.81
C GLN A 141 22.65 -10.03 17.80
N ILE A 142 21.89 -10.64 16.91
CA ILE A 142 21.82 -12.10 16.74
C ILE A 142 21.89 -12.40 15.25
N GLU A 143 22.73 -13.33 14.84
CA GLU A 143 22.78 -13.81 13.46
C GLU A 143 22.02 -15.12 13.33
N TYR A 144 21.09 -15.19 12.39
CA TYR A 144 20.34 -16.41 12.07
C TYR A 144 20.71 -16.95 10.69
N TRP A 145 20.64 -18.26 10.55
CA TRP A 145 20.67 -18.95 9.25
C TRP A 145 19.65 -20.07 9.25
N ASP A 146 18.67 -19.98 8.35
CA ASP A 146 17.58 -20.95 8.22
C ASP A 146 16.88 -21.25 9.55
N GLY A 147 16.64 -20.21 10.35
CA GLY A 147 15.99 -20.30 11.67
C GLY A 147 16.91 -20.64 12.84
N ALA A 148 18.17 -21.03 12.60
CA ALA A 148 19.13 -21.36 13.65
C ALA A 148 20.02 -20.17 14.00
N ILE A 149 20.28 -19.95 15.28
CA ILE A 149 21.26 -18.95 15.74
C ILE A 149 22.66 -19.42 15.33
N ARG A 150 23.42 -18.54 14.66
CA ARG A 150 24.85 -18.72 14.40
C ARG A 150 25.71 -18.10 15.48
N TRP A 151 25.36 -16.89 15.90
CA TRP A 151 26.03 -16.20 16.99
C TRP A 151 25.10 -15.13 17.58
N GLU A 152 25.41 -14.72 18.81
CA GLU A 152 24.77 -13.57 19.44
C GLU A 152 25.80 -12.72 20.18
N GLN A 153 25.50 -11.42 20.26
CA GLN A 153 26.28 -10.46 21.01
C GLN A 153 25.34 -9.50 21.73
N SER A 154 25.60 -9.26 23.00
CA SER A 154 24.92 -8.24 23.80
C SER A 154 25.88 -7.09 24.09
N TYR A 155 25.33 -5.89 24.16
CA TYR A 155 26.06 -4.65 24.40
C TYR A 155 25.59 -4.04 25.71
N GLN A 156 26.53 -3.60 26.54
CA GLN A 156 26.28 -2.92 27.81
C GLN A 156 26.27 -1.41 27.61
#